data_AF-A0A931QST6-F1
#
_entry.id   AF-A0A931QST6-F1
#
_cell.length_a   1.000
_cell.length_b   1.000
_cell.length_c   1.000
_cell.angle_alpha   90.00
_cell.angle_beta   90.00
_cell.angle_gamma   90.00
#
_symmetry.space_group_name_H-M   'P 1'
#
loop_
_entity.id
_entity.type
_entity.pdbx_description
1 polymer ?
#
loop_
_entity_poly.entity_id
_entity_poly.type
_entity_poly.pdbx_seq_one_letter_code
_entity_poly.pdbx_strand_id
1 'polypeptide(L)'
;MDDKLNKLGKIPVKGLEPLPAKTIKEFIKEKTMPEVKETTKPDIEIGIEETLDALDFTIALANGVIATLKDGKVSVADIPNFIKPLIKLPAAISGIDKVPAELNQLRENELQIILDEVKKELSTDDIKTKAIVEQSLKILFGINELIEIIKSQNAEDN
;
A
#
# COMPACT_ATOMS: atom_id res chain seq x y z
N MET A 1 37.30 -12.72 -12.47
CA MET A 1 35.98 -12.15 -12.12
C MET A 1 36.23 -10.84 -11.39
N ASP A 2 35.27 -9.91 -11.39
CA ASP A 2 35.25 -8.73 -10.48
C ASP A 2 35.86 -7.40 -10.95
N ASP A 3 35.47 -6.89 -12.13
CA ASP A 3 35.65 -5.45 -12.44
C ASP A 3 34.49 -4.81 -13.23
N LYS A 4 33.36 -5.52 -13.38
CA LYS A 4 32.17 -5.02 -14.09
C LYS A 4 31.00 -4.63 -13.19
N LEU A 5 31.07 -4.92 -11.89
CA LEU A 5 29.99 -4.58 -10.94
C LEU A 5 30.14 -3.20 -10.29
N ASN A 6 31.30 -2.54 -10.42
CA ASN A 6 31.58 -1.26 -9.75
C ASN A 6 31.22 -0.01 -10.59
N LYS A 7 30.58 -0.18 -11.75
CA LYS A 7 30.21 0.91 -12.67
C LYS A 7 28.74 1.33 -12.64
N LEU A 8 27.91 0.72 -11.79
CA LEU A 8 26.53 1.18 -11.58
C LEU A 8 26.55 2.33 -10.57
N GLY A 9 26.83 3.52 -11.08
CA GLY A 9 26.97 4.75 -10.32
C GLY A 9 25.72 5.07 -9.50
N LYS A 10 25.95 5.60 -8.30
CA LYS A 10 24.93 6.12 -7.39
C LYS A 10 24.08 7.17 -8.13
N ILE A 11 22.78 6.94 -8.22
CA ILE A 11 21.86 7.88 -8.86
C ILE A 11 21.41 8.90 -7.80
N PRO A 12 21.64 10.22 -7.98
CA PRO A 12 21.13 11.22 -7.06
C PRO A 12 19.61 11.34 -7.18
N VAL A 13 18.91 11.29 -6.04
CA VAL A 13 17.44 11.45 -5.98
C VAL A 13 17.12 12.95 -6.06
N LYS A 14 17.24 13.55 -7.23
CA LYS A 14 16.81 14.93 -7.49
C LYS A 14 15.56 14.87 -8.37
N GLY A 15 14.39 15.21 -7.81
CA GLY A 15 13.16 15.37 -8.61
C GLY A 15 11.88 14.68 -8.11
N LEU A 16 11.78 14.24 -6.85
CA LEU A 16 10.46 13.97 -6.26
C LEU A 16 9.91 15.30 -5.73
N GLU A 17 9.33 16.12 -6.61
CA GLU A 17 8.50 17.23 -6.13
C GLU A 17 7.33 16.62 -5.34
N PRO A 18 7.02 17.13 -4.14
CA PRO A 18 5.85 16.67 -3.40
C PRO A 18 4.62 16.88 -4.28
N LEU A 19 3.81 15.81 -4.41
CA LEU A 19 2.54 15.87 -5.14
C LEU A 19 1.77 17.12 -4.71
N PRO A 20 1.25 17.92 -5.66
CA PRO A 20 0.63 19.20 -5.35
C PRO A 20 -0.51 19.00 -4.36
N ALA A 21 -0.40 19.65 -3.20
CA ALA A 21 -1.32 19.49 -2.07
C ALA A 21 -2.79 19.82 -2.36
N LYS A 22 -3.09 20.42 -3.52
CA LYS A 22 -4.45 20.80 -3.94
C LYS A 22 -5.30 19.63 -4.44
N THR A 23 -4.71 18.52 -4.92
CA THR A 23 -5.47 17.40 -5.48
C THR A 23 -5.95 16.42 -4.42
N ILE A 24 -5.24 16.32 -3.29
CA ILE A 24 -5.51 15.33 -2.24
C ILE A 24 -6.77 15.68 -1.43
N LYS A 25 -7.01 16.97 -1.15
CA LYS A 25 -8.21 17.39 -0.41
C LYS A 25 -9.50 17.19 -1.22
N GLU A 26 -9.43 17.31 -2.53
CA GLU A 26 -10.56 17.04 -3.43
C GLU A 26 -10.79 15.53 -3.56
N PHE A 27 -9.73 14.72 -3.70
CA PHE A 27 -9.80 13.25 -3.71
C PHE A 27 -10.35 12.66 -2.40
N ILE A 28 -10.01 13.26 -1.25
CA ILE A 28 -10.51 12.84 0.08
C ILE A 28 -11.99 13.22 0.29
N LYS A 29 -12.45 14.32 -0.33
CA LYS A 29 -13.82 14.82 -0.14
C LYS A 29 -14.85 13.97 -0.90
N GLU A 30 -14.42 13.24 -1.94
CA GLU A 30 -15.29 12.45 -2.82
C GLU A 30 -15.39 10.96 -2.41
N LYS A 31 -14.39 10.43 -1.69
CA LYS A 31 -14.35 9.04 -1.16
C LYS A 31 -14.20 9.01 0.37
N THR A 32 -15.08 9.71 1.08
CA THR A 32 -15.20 9.55 2.54
C THR A 32 -15.38 8.08 2.89
N MET A 33 -14.63 7.59 3.89
CA MET A 33 -14.74 6.23 4.43
C MET A 33 -16.22 5.84 4.58
N PRO A 34 -16.62 4.62 4.17
CA PRO A 34 -17.97 4.17 4.40
C PRO A 34 -18.28 4.22 5.90
N GLU A 35 -19.44 4.77 6.24
CA GLU A 35 -19.98 4.79 7.59
C GLU A 35 -20.02 3.34 8.10
N VAL A 36 -19.40 3.07 9.26
CA VAL A 36 -19.40 1.73 9.87
C VAL A 36 -20.84 1.35 10.15
N LYS A 37 -21.37 0.35 9.44
CA LYS A 37 -22.76 -0.07 9.59
C LYS A 37 -22.84 -1.18 10.64
N GLU A 38 -23.56 -0.94 11.73
CA GLU A 38 -24.12 -2.02 12.54
C GLU A 38 -25.13 -2.79 11.68
N THR A 39 -24.83 -4.04 11.30
CA THR A 39 -25.80 -4.87 10.56
C THR A 39 -25.95 -6.27 11.15
N THR A 40 -27.22 -6.65 11.31
CA THR A 40 -27.72 -7.87 11.95
C THR A 40 -28.24 -8.90 10.92
N LYS A 41 -27.57 -9.07 9.77
CA LYS A 41 -27.94 -10.08 8.75
C LYS A 41 -26.73 -10.85 8.21
N PRO A 42 -26.88 -12.14 7.85
CA PRO A 42 -25.77 -12.97 7.41
C PRO A 42 -25.54 -12.73 5.91
N ASP A 43 -24.89 -11.62 5.58
CA ASP A 43 -24.18 -11.53 4.29
C ASP A 43 -22.95 -12.43 4.38
N ILE A 44 -22.55 -13.04 3.26
CA ILE A 44 -21.33 -13.84 3.17
C ILE A 44 -20.19 -12.99 3.73
N GLU A 45 -19.62 -13.42 4.85
CA GLU A 45 -18.61 -12.68 5.61
C GLU A 45 -17.32 -12.69 4.77
N ILE A 46 -17.14 -11.65 3.94
CA ILE A 46 -15.86 -11.39 3.30
C ILE A 46 -14.96 -10.87 4.43
N GLY A 47 -13.89 -11.59 4.73
CA GLY A 47 -12.97 -11.25 5.81
C GLY A 47 -12.12 -10.00 5.51
N ILE A 48 -11.00 -9.84 6.22
CA ILE A 48 -10.04 -8.74 6.02
C ILE A 48 -8.67 -9.22 5.54
N GLU A 49 -8.59 -10.45 5.05
CA GLU A 49 -7.31 -11.11 4.73
C GLU A 49 -6.57 -10.35 3.62
N GLU A 50 -7.29 -9.99 2.54
CA GLU A 50 -6.69 -9.32 1.40
C GLU A 50 -6.30 -7.88 1.74
N THR A 51 -7.08 -7.22 2.60
CA THR A 51 -6.77 -5.89 3.15
C THR A 51 -5.50 -5.94 3.98
N LEU A 52 -5.32 -6.97 4.82
CA LEU A 52 -4.10 -7.14 5.62
C LEU A 52 -2.88 -7.42 4.74
N ASP A 53 -3.00 -8.31 3.74
CA ASP A 53 -1.91 -8.61 2.80
C ASP A 53 -1.47 -7.38 2.00
N ALA A 54 -2.45 -6.59 1.55
CA ALA A 54 -2.22 -5.36 0.82
C ALA A 54 -1.55 -4.28 1.71
N LEU A 55 -2.00 -4.14 2.95
CA LEU A 55 -1.38 -3.23 3.93
C LEU A 55 0.04 -3.65 4.28
N ASP A 56 0.26 -4.94 4.52
CA ASP A 56 1.54 -5.51 4.88
C ASP A 56 2.58 -5.34 3.76
N PHE A 57 2.17 -5.54 2.50
CA PHE A 57 2.99 -5.19 1.34
C PHE A 57 3.34 -3.69 1.30
N THR A 58 2.34 -2.82 1.47
CA THR A 58 2.53 -1.36 1.37
C THR A 58 3.47 -0.84 2.45
N ILE A 59 3.33 -1.35 3.68
CA ILE A 59 4.21 -1.02 4.81
C ILE A 59 5.62 -1.53 4.56
N ALA A 60 5.78 -2.78 4.12
CA ALA A 60 7.09 -3.33 3.78
C ALA A 60 7.79 -2.53 2.67
N LEU A 61 7.02 -2.06 1.69
CA LEU A 61 7.52 -1.22 0.61
C LEU A 61 7.98 0.15 1.12
N ALA A 62 7.14 0.81 1.93
CA ALA A 62 7.47 2.10 2.55
C ALA A 62 8.74 2.00 3.40
N ASN A 63 8.87 0.94 4.20
CA ASN A 63 10.07 0.68 5.01
C ASN A 63 11.31 0.46 4.14
N GLY A 64 11.20 -0.28 3.04
CA GLY A 64 12.29 -0.48 2.08
C GLY A 64 12.76 0.82 1.44
N VAL A 65 11.81 1.68 1.06
CA VAL A 65 12.09 3.03 0.53
C VAL A 65 12.77 3.91 1.58
N ILE A 66 12.25 3.96 2.81
CA ILE A 66 12.85 4.74 3.91
C ILE A 66 14.27 4.27 4.19
N ALA A 67 14.50 2.96 4.26
CA ALA A 67 15.82 2.39 4.52
C ALA A 67 16.83 2.77 3.43
N THR A 68 16.40 2.76 2.18
CA THR A 68 17.21 3.13 1.01
C THR A 68 17.51 4.63 0.98
N LEU A 69 16.53 5.49 1.29
CA LEU A 69 16.69 6.93 1.18
C LEU A 69 17.43 7.59 2.36
N LYS A 70 17.92 6.83 3.35
CA LYS A 70 18.60 7.37 4.54
C LYS A 70 19.81 8.24 4.20
N ASP A 71 20.56 7.90 3.14
CA ASP A 71 21.73 8.67 2.69
C ASP A 71 21.43 9.58 1.48
N GLY A 72 20.16 9.68 1.09
CA GLY A 72 19.68 10.46 -0.05
C GLY A 72 20.09 9.91 -1.42
N LYS A 73 20.57 8.66 -1.48
CA LYS A 73 21.04 8.01 -2.71
C LYS A 73 20.41 6.62 -2.83
N VAL A 74 20.32 6.14 -4.06
CA VAL A 74 19.95 4.74 -4.34
C VAL A 74 21.15 4.03 -4.92
N SER A 75 21.46 2.85 -4.38
CA SER A 75 22.59 2.03 -4.79
C SER A 75 22.22 0.54 -4.84
N VAL A 76 23.08 -0.26 -5.47
CA VAL A 76 22.91 -1.72 -5.51
C VAL A 76 22.94 -2.34 -4.10
N ALA A 77 23.62 -1.69 -3.15
CA ALA A 77 23.64 -2.12 -1.76
C ALA A 77 22.27 -2.01 -1.07
N ASP A 78 21.31 -1.29 -1.65
CA ASP A 78 19.97 -1.08 -1.10
C ASP A 78 18.95 -2.11 -1.59
N ILE A 79 19.31 -2.95 -2.57
CA ILE A 79 18.45 -4.04 -3.08
C ILE A 79 17.90 -4.93 -1.94
N PRO A 80 18.68 -5.30 -0.90
CA PRO A 80 18.16 -6.08 0.22
C PRO A 80 16.97 -5.45 0.95
N ASN A 81 16.85 -4.12 0.95
CA ASN A 81 15.74 -3.41 1.59
C ASN A 81 14.39 -3.71 0.93
N PHE A 82 14.39 -4.20 -0.31
CA PHE A 82 13.20 -4.52 -1.08
C PHE A 82 12.85 -6.02 -1.09
N ILE A 83 13.64 -6.89 -0.44
CA ILE A 83 13.35 -8.33 -0.38
C ILE A 83 12.00 -8.59 0.30
N LYS A 84 11.74 -7.95 1.45
CA LYS A 84 10.49 -8.12 2.20
C LYS A 84 9.24 -7.73 1.38
N PRO A 85 9.18 -6.55 0.72
CA PRO A 85 8.04 -6.22 -0.12
C PRO A 85 7.91 -7.14 -1.34
N LEU A 86 9.02 -7.59 -1.95
CA LEU A 86 8.95 -8.53 -3.07
C LEU A 86 8.34 -9.89 -2.68
N ILE A 87 8.60 -10.36 -1.46
CA ILE A 87 8.00 -11.60 -0.94
C ILE A 87 6.49 -11.44 -0.70
N LYS A 88 6.04 -10.26 -0.27
CA LYS A 88 4.63 -9.97 0.05
C LYS A 88 3.78 -9.62 -1.18
N LEU A 89 4.43 -9.17 -2.26
CA LEU A 89 3.77 -8.74 -3.48
C LEU A 89 2.78 -9.77 -4.06
N PRO A 90 3.09 -11.08 -4.17
CA PRO A 90 2.17 -12.04 -4.76
C PRO A 90 0.84 -12.16 -4.01
N ALA A 91 0.88 -12.13 -2.67
CA ALA A 91 -0.32 -12.16 -1.84
C ALA A 91 -1.15 -10.89 -2.06
N ALA A 92 -0.50 -9.72 -1.94
CA ALA A 92 -1.16 -8.42 -2.10
C ALA A 92 -1.83 -8.22 -3.47
N ILE A 93 -1.28 -8.75 -4.57
CA ILE A 93 -1.88 -8.61 -5.90
C ILE A 93 -2.94 -9.68 -6.21
N SER A 94 -2.92 -10.83 -5.52
CA SER A 94 -3.81 -11.96 -5.82
C SER A 94 -5.25 -11.71 -5.40
N GLY A 95 -5.48 -10.85 -4.40
CA GLY A 95 -6.83 -10.43 -4.00
C GLY A 95 -7.01 -8.93 -3.84
N ILE A 96 -6.18 -8.13 -4.53
CA ILE A 96 -6.31 -6.66 -4.55
C ILE A 96 -7.71 -6.19 -4.98
N ASP A 97 -8.40 -6.98 -5.82
CA ASP A 97 -9.75 -6.74 -6.31
C ASP A 97 -10.83 -6.96 -5.25
N LYS A 98 -10.53 -7.71 -4.19
CA LYS A 98 -11.44 -7.94 -3.06
C LYS A 98 -11.32 -6.87 -1.99
N VAL A 99 -10.17 -6.18 -1.89
CA VAL A 99 -9.93 -5.11 -0.90
C VAL A 99 -11.06 -4.06 -0.87
N PRO A 100 -11.58 -3.55 -2.00
CA PRO A 100 -12.74 -2.64 -1.98
C PRO A 100 -13.99 -3.25 -1.33
N ALA A 101 -14.25 -4.54 -1.57
CA ALA A 101 -15.40 -5.23 -1.01
C ALA A 101 -15.24 -5.47 0.50
N GLU A 102 -14.06 -5.91 0.94
CA GLU A 102 -13.70 -6.07 2.37
C GLU A 102 -13.87 -4.75 3.13
N LEU A 103 -13.36 -3.65 2.58
CA LEU A 103 -13.47 -2.33 3.21
C LEU A 103 -14.91 -1.81 3.28
N ASN A 104 -15.76 -2.15 2.32
CA ASN A 104 -17.17 -1.78 2.33
C ASN A 104 -17.98 -2.54 3.39
N GLN A 105 -17.52 -3.72 3.81
CA GLN A 105 -18.15 -4.56 4.81
C GLN A 105 -17.44 -4.53 6.17
N LEU A 106 -16.43 -3.66 6.32
CA LEU A 106 -15.57 -3.61 7.49
C LEU A 106 -16.34 -3.28 8.77
N ARG A 107 -16.25 -4.16 9.77
CA ARG A 107 -16.82 -3.97 11.10
C ARG A 107 -15.83 -3.34 12.06
N GLU A 108 -16.33 -2.83 13.19
CA GLU A 108 -15.47 -2.20 14.22
C GLU A 108 -14.39 -3.13 14.77
N ASN A 109 -14.73 -4.40 15.01
CA ASN A 109 -13.78 -5.39 15.51
C ASN A 109 -12.68 -5.69 14.48
N GLU A 110 -13.01 -5.68 13.20
CA GLU A 110 -12.06 -5.91 12.10
C GLU A 110 -11.15 -4.71 11.87
N LEU A 111 -11.71 -3.50 11.95
CA LEU A 111 -10.92 -2.28 11.96
C LEU A 111 -9.89 -2.30 13.10
N GLN A 112 -10.28 -2.77 14.29
CA GLN A 112 -9.36 -2.89 15.41
C GLN A 112 -8.21 -3.87 15.12
N ILE A 113 -8.52 -5.02 14.49
CA ILE A 113 -7.49 -5.99 14.06
C ILE A 113 -6.50 -5.35 13.08
N ILE A 114 -7.00 -4.60 12.08
CA ILE A 114 -6.16 -3.87 11.13
C ILE A 114 -5.24 -2.88 11.84
N LEU A 115 -5.80 -2.09 12.77
CA LEU A 115 -5.01 -1.12 13.54
C LEU A 115 -3.95 -1.80 14.39
N ASP A 116 -4.27 -2.92 15.02
CA ASP A 116 -3.35 -3.65 15.89
C ASP A 116 -2.19 -4.29 15.09
N GLU A 117 -2.46 -4.82 13.90
CA GLU A 117 -1.41 -5.37 13.05
C GLU A 117 -0.46 -4.28 12.54
N VAL A 118 -0.99 -3.11 12.15
CA VAL A 118 -0.14 -1.97 11.75
C VAL A 118 0.66 -1.43 12.92
N LYS A 119 0.08 -1.34 14.12
CA LYS A 119 0.82 -0.94 15.35
C LYS A 119 1.96 -1.90 15.64
N LYS A 120 1.71 -3.21 15.53
CA LYS A 120 2.72 -4.24 15.76
C LYS A 120 3.89 -4.11 14.80
N GLU A 121 3.62 -3.85 13.52
CA GLU A 121 4.66 -3.72 12.50
C GLU A 121 5.46 -2.42 12.62
N LEU A 122 4.82 -1.32 13.05
CA LEU A 122 5.43 0.03 13.02
C LEU A 122 5.81 0.59 14.39
N SER A 123 5.40 -0.05 15.49
CA SER A 123 5.62 0.43 16.87
C SER A 123 5.17 1.89 17.07
N THR A 124 4.01 2.26 16.53
CA THR A 124 3.46 3.63 16.55
C THR A 124 2.30 3.81 17.52
N ASP A 125 2.00 5.06 17.86
CA ASP A 125 0.78 5.44 18.57
C ASP A 125 -0.49 5.34 17.70
N ASP A 126 -1.66 5.36 18.32
CA ASP A 126 -2.96 5.19 17.68
C ASP A 126 -3.27 6.22 16.61
N ILE A 127 -2.87 7.48 16.82
CA ILE A 127 -3.13 8.58 15.88
C ILE A 127 -2.33 8.36 14.60
N LYS A 128 -1.03 8.06 14.73
CA LYS A 128 -0.17 7.76 13.58
C LYS A 128 -0.59 6.49 12.87
N THR A 129 -0.98 5.46 13.61
CA THR A 129 -1.43 4.18 13.03
C THR A 129 -2.64 4.40 12.13
N LYS A 130 -3.66 5.12 12.58
CA LYS A 130 -4.85 5.44 11.78
C LYS A 130 -4.48 6.19 10.50
N ALA A 131 -3.61 7.19 10.60
CA ALA A 131 -3.15 7.94 9.44
C ALA A 131 -2.38 7.06 8.44
N ILE A 132 -1.54 6.14 8.93
CA ILE A 132 -0.77 5.22 8.08
C ILE A 132 -1.70 4.24 7.36
N VAL A 133 -2.67 3.67 8.07
CA VAL A 133 -3.68 2.78 7.49
C VAL A 133 -4.46 3.51 6.40
N GLU A 134 -4.97 4.70 6.70
CA GLU A 134 -5.73 5.50 5.73
C GLU A 134 -4.93 5.80 4.45
N GLN A 135 -3.66 6.21 4.58
CA GLN A 135 -2.82 6.50 3.41
C GLN A 135 -2.44 5.23 2.65
N SER A 136 -2.19 4.12 3.34
CA SER A 136 -1.89 2.85 2.70
C SER A 136 -3.06 2.35 1.87
N LEU A 137 -4.30 2.43 2.40
CA LEU A 137 -5.51 2.08 1.66
C LEU A 137 -5.72 2.96 0.42
N LYS A 138 -5.47 4.27 0.51
CA LYS A 138 -5.54 5.17 -0.66
C LYS A 138 -4.57 4.78 -1.77
N ILE A 139 -3.34 4.42 -1.41
CA ILE A 139 -2.33 3.95 -2.37
C ILE A 139 -2.81 2.66 -3.04
N LEU A 140 -3.35 1.72 -2.27
CA LEU A 140 -3.87 0.45 -2.77
C LEU A 140 -5.04 0.65 -3.74
N PHE A 141 -5.98 1.54 -3.44
CA PHE A 141 -7.04 1.89 -4.38
C PHE A 141 -6.49 2.46 -5.69
N GLY A 142 -5.49 3.35 -5.62
CA GLY A 142 -4.84 3.88 -6.82
C GLY A 142 -4.12 2.81 -7.63
N ILE A 143 -3.51 1.81 -6.98
CA ILE A 143 -2.90 0.65 -7.66
C ILE A 143 -3.97 -0.19 -8.37
N ASN A 144 -5.10 -0.47 -7.71
CA ASN A 144 -6.19 -1.22 -8.33
C ASN A 144 -6.77 -0.48 -9.56
N GLU A 145 -7.03 0.82 -9.44
CA GLU A 145 -7.50 1.67 -10.54
C GLU A 145 -6.53 1.62 -11.74
N LEU A 146 -5.21 1.69 -11.49
CA LEU A 146 -4.20 1.56 -12.54
C LEU A 146 -4.24 0.18 -13.21
N ILE A 147 -4.39 -0.90 -12.44
CA ILE A 147 -4.49 -2.26 -12.96
C ILE A 147 -5.73 -2.39 -13.87
N GLU A 148 -6.87 -1.84 -13.47
CA GLU A 148 -8.11 -1.86 -14.27
C GLU A 148 -7.94 -1.10 -15.59
N ILE A 149 -7.29 0.07 -15.57
CA ILE A 149 -6.97 0.83 -16.79
C ILE A 149 -6.09 0.01 -17.73
N ILE A 150 -5.01 -0.60 -17.22
CA ILE A 150 -4.09 -1.43 -18.03
C ILE A 150 -4.82 -2.66 -18.60
N LYS A 151 -5.65 -3.34 -17.80
CA LYS A 151 -6.45 -4.48 -18.28
C LYS A 151 -7.39 -4.07 -19.40
N SER A 152 -8.04 -2.92 -19.26
CA SER A 152 -8.98 -2.39 -20.26
C SER A 152 -8.27 -2.04 -21.57
N GLN A 153 -7.05 -1.48 -21.53
CA GLN A 153 -6.27 -1.23 -22.74
C GLN A 153 -5.86 -2.51 -23.48
N ASN A 154 -5.47 -3.56 -22.75
CA ASN A 154 -5.08 -4.84 -23.37
C ASN A 154 -6.28 -5.65 -23.92
N ALA A 155 -7.52 -5.29 -23.55
CA ALA A 155 -8.72 -5.94 -24.03
C ALA A 155 -9.22 -5.37 -25.38
N GLU A 156 -8.79 -4.17 -25.79
CA GLU A 156 -9.14 -3.59 -27.09
C GLU A 156 -8.21 -4.05 -28.24
N ASP A 157 -7.13 -4.78 -27.93
CA ASP A 157 -6.16 -5.31 -28.89
C ASP A 157 -6.39 -6.80 -29.27
N ASN A 158 -7.51 -7.42 -28.87
CA ASN A 158 -7.89 -8.80 -29.26
C ASN A 158 -9.26 -8.88 -29.96
#